data_AF-A0A2S1Q0K5-F1
#
_entry.id   AF-A0A2S1Q0K5-F1
#
_cell.length_a   1.000
_cell.length_b   1.000
_cell.length_c   1.000
_cell.angle_alpha   90.00
_cell.angle_beta   90.00
_cell.angle_gamma   90.00
#
_symmetry.space_group_name_H-M   'P 1'
#
loop_
_entity.id
_entity.type
_entity.pdbx_description
1 polymer ?
#
loop_
_entity_poly.entity_id
_entity_poly.type
_entity_poly.pdbx_seq_one_letter_code
_entity_poly.pdbx_strand_id
1 'polypeptide(L)'
;NIVHTQGWIHCHTPATDASGIVKAVMDEMFEYFVEMKLPAYCRVSLACCLNMCGAVHCSDVAILGIHRLPPVIFDDQVRAKCEIPNVIAACPSGAIRPDPKNKTVKVNEERCMYCGNCYT
;
A
#
# COMPACT_ATOMS: atom_id res chain seq x y z
N ASN A 1 -7.98 12.82 15.89
CA ASN A 1 -6.77 11.97 15.94
C ASN A 1 -6.69 11.20 14.63
N ILE A 2 -5.49 10.88 14.14
CA ILE A 2 -5.28 10.27 12.82
C ILE A 2 -5.37 8.75 12.93
N VAL A 3 -6.36 8.16 12.27
CA VAL A 3 -6.43 6.70 12.12
C VAL A 3 -5.29 6.26 11.21
N HIS A 4 -4.47 5.32 11.66
CA HIS A 4 -3.33 4.85 10.90
C HIS A 4 -3.06 3.36 11.09
N THR A 5 -2.15 2.86 10.26
CA THR A 5 -1.82 1.43 10.11
C THR A 5 -0.44 1.13 10.71
N GLN A 6 0.08 -0.09 10.48
CA GLN A 6 1.33 -0.54 11.09
C GLN A 6 2.59 0.14 10.53
N GLY A 7 2.62 0.50 9.23
CA GLY A 7 3.83 1.06 8.62
C GLY A 7 5.04 0.14 8.71
N TRP A 8 6.23 0.72 8.86
CA TRP A 8 7.50 -0.03 8.95
C TRP A 8 7.69 -0.74 10.29
N ILE A 9 6.85 -0.43 11.29
CA ILE A 9 6.93 -1.07 12.61
C ILE A 9 6.65 -2.57 12.51
N HIS A 10 5.73 -2.98 11.63
CA HIS A 10 5.29 -4.38 11.61
C HIS A 10 4.81 -4.94 10.26
N CYS A 11 4.44 -4.10 9.30
CA CYS A 11 3.92 -4.60 8.02
C CYS A 11 5.06 -5.00 7.08
N HIS A 12 4.85 -6.03 6.25
CA HIS A 12 5.80 -6.44 5.20
C HIS A 12 5.45 -5.87 3.81
N THR A 13 4.25 -5.32 3.61
CA THR A 13 3.84 -4.61 2.38
C THR A 13 3.78 -3.07 2.46
N PRO A 14 4.42 -2.36 3.42
CA PRO A 14 4.29 -0.91 3.51
C PRO A 14 5.12 -0.22 2.41
N ALA A 15 4.54 0.77 1.76
CA ALA A 15 5.26 1.72 0.91
C ALA A 15 5.83 2.91 1.71
N THR A 16 5.35 3.12 2.93
CA THR A 16 5.76 4.21 3.83
C THR A 16 5.56 3.82 5.30
N ASP A 17 6.24 4.52 6.20
CA ASP A 17 5.92 4.44 7.62
C ASP A 17 4.55 5.07 7.94
N ALA A 18 3.94 4.64 9.04
CA ALA A 18 2.70 5.18 9.54
C ALA A 18 2.92 6.09 10.76
N SER A 19 3.50 5.56 11.84
CA SER A 19 3.62 6.28 13.11
C SER A 19 4.47 7.54 13.01
N GLY A 20 5.57 7.51 12.27
CA GLY A 20 6.44 8.68 12.05
C GLY A 20 5.73 9.80 11.31
N ILE A 21 4.99 9.49 10.24
CA ILE A 21 4.22 10.50 9.48
C ILE A 21 3.08 11.06 10.34
N VAL A 22 2.34 10.21 11.06
CA VAL A 22 1.28 10.68 11.95
C VAL A 22 1.82 11.61 13.02
N LYS A 23 2.98 11.27 13.61
CA LYS A 23 3.65 12.13 14.59
C LYS A 23 4.00 13.50 13.98
N ALA A 24 4.64 13.51 12.82
CA ALA A 24 5.02 14.76 12.15
C ALA A 24 3.80 15.63 11.81
N VAL A 25 2.72 15.04 11.30
CA VAL A 25 1.49 15.77 10.96
C VAL A 25 0.79 16.28 12.21
N MET A 26 0.70 15.47 13.26
CA MET A 26 0.04 15.86 14.51
C MET A 26 0.81 16.93 15.27
N ASP A 27 2.14 17.00 15.13
CA ASP A 27 2.95 18.07 15.72
C ASP A 27 2.65 19.42 15.07
N GLU A 28 2.57 19.48 13.74
CA GLU A 28 2.21 20.70 13.01
C GLU A 28 0.73 21.07 13.20
N MET A 29 -0.17 20.09 13.30
CA MET A 29 -1.61 20.32 13.45
C MET A 29 -2.08 20.43 14.91
N PHE A 30 -1.17 20.44 15.88
CA PHE A 30 -1.52 20.32 17.30
C PHE A 30 -2.51 21.42 17.74
N GLU A 31 -2.36 22.64 17.24
CA GLU A 31 -3.26 23.76 17.57
C GLU A 31 -4.72 23.51 17.16
N TYR A 32 -4.97 22.77 16.08
CA TYR A 32 -6.32 22.41 15.61
C TYR A 32 -6.90 21.23 16.39
N PHE A 33 -6.06 20.48 17.11
CA PHE A 33 -6.49 19.35 17.93
C PHE A 33 -7.00 19.79 19.30
N VAL A 34 -6.35 20.81 19.89
CA VAL A 34 -6.71 21.31 21.23
C VAL A 34 -7.80 22.39 21.21
N GLU A 35 -8.05 23.01 20.06
CA GLU A 35 -9.07 24.06 19.88
C GLU A 35 -9.99 23.79 18.68
N MET A 36 -11.26 24.21 18.77
CA MET A 36 -12.23 24.11 17.67
C MET A 36 -12.08 25.26 16.68
N LYS A 37 -10.99 25.27 15.90
CA LYS A 37 -10.71 26.32 14.89
C LYS A 37 -11.27 26.02 13.49
N LEU A 38 -11.67 24.78 13.22
CA LEU A 38 -12.15 24.34 11.91
C LEU A 38 -13.66 24.58 11.75
N PRO A 39 -14.13 24.90 10.53
CA PRO A 39 -15.55 25.15 10.27
C PRO A 39 -16.42 23.89 10.34
N ALA A 40 -15.82 22.70 10.26
CA ALA A 40 -16.48 21.40 10.33
C ALA A 40 -15.49 20.34 10.86
N TYR A 41 -16.01 19.15 11.15
CA TYR A 41 -15.19 18.01 11.54
C TYR A 41 -14.31 17.55 10.37
N CYS A 42 -13.01 17.40 10.61
CA CYS A 42 -12.04 16.95 9.60
C CYS A 42 -11.33 15.67 10.08
N ARG A 43 -11.53 14.57 9.35
CA ARG A 43 -10.87 13.28 9.52
C ARG A 43 -9.68 13.18 8.61
N VAL A 44 -8.49 13.19 9.22
CA VAL A 44 -7.26 12.81 8.56
C VAL A 44 -6.97 11.34 8.87
N SER A 45 -6.64 10.55 7.86
CA SER A 45 -6.23 9.15 8.06
C SER A 45 -5.04 8.79 7.17
N LEU A 46 -4.29 7.76 7.57
CA LEU A 46 -3.08 7.31 6.87
C LEU A 46 -3.07 5.80 6.64
N ALA A 47 -2.82 5.39 5.40
CA ALA A 47 -2.53 4.01 5.04
C ALA A 47 -1.10 3.86 4.53
N CYS A 48 -0.38 2.88 5.06
CA CYS A 48 1.00 2.59 4.63
C CYS A 48 1.09 1.94 3.24
N CYS A 49 -0.02 1.38 2.73
CA CYS A 49 -0.14 0.83 1.38
C CYS A 49 -1.62 0.82 0.92
N LEU A 50 -1.87 0.39 -0.32
CA LEU A 50 -3.20 0.41 -0.93
C LEU A 50 -4.21 -0.58 -0.34
N ASN A 51 -3.80 -1.47 0.57
CA ASN A 51 -4.74 -2.31 1.33
C ASN A 51 -5.59 -1.50 2.31
N MET A 52 -5.16 -0.26 2.62
CA MET A 52 -5.87 0.77 3.38
C MET A 52 -6.29 0.45 4.81
N CYS A 53 -6.27 -0.82 5.26
CA CYS A 53 -6.44 -1.37 6.61
C CYS A 53 -7.15 -0.46 7.64
N GLY A 54 -8.28 0.14 7.23
CA GLY A 54 -8.91 1.26 7.93
C GLY A 54 -9.79 2.10 7.00
N ALA A 55 -10.30 3.22 7.52
CA ALA A 55 -11.23 4.11 6.82
C ALA A 55 -10.54 5.18 5.94
N VAL A 56 -9.36 4.88 5.39
CA VAL A 56 -8.54 5.86 4.66
C VAL A 56 -9.21 6.28 3.34
N HIS A 57 -9.91 5.37 2.67
CA HIS A 57 -10.64 5.63 1.42
C HIS A 57 -11.85 6.59 1.57
N CYS A 58 -12.31 6.85 2.80
CA CYS A 58 -13.46 7.70 3.09
C CYS A 58 -13.14 8.79 4.13
N SER A 59 -11.87 9.17 4.23
CA SER A 59 -11.41 10.28 5.07
C SER A 59 -11.45 11.61 4.32
N ASP A 60 -11.67 12.71 5.03
CA ASP A 60 -11.66 14.06 4.44
C ASP A 60 -10.28 14.39 3.85
N VAL A 61 -9.23 13.95 4.53
CA VAL A 61 -7.84 13.97 4.03
C VAL A 61 -7.21 12.58 4.22
N ALA A 62 -6.67 12.03 3.14
CA ALA A 62 -6.04 10.72 3.15
C ALA A 62 -4.56 10.81 2.76
N ILE A 63 -3.69 10.22 3.57
CA ILE A 63 -2.28 10.01 3.24
C ILE A 63 -2.11 8.54 2.86
N LEU A 64 -1.60 8.27 1.66
CA LEU A 64 -1.50 6.92 1.11
C LEU A 64 -0.09 6.63 0.59
N GLY A 65 0.55 5.60 1.14
CA GLY A 65 1.76 5.04 0.57
C GLY A 65 1.49 4.30 -0.74
N ILE A 66 2.24 4.64 -1.79
CA ILE A 66 2.17 3.99 -3.11
C ILE A 66 3.55 3.58 -3.60
N HIS A 67 3.61 2.49 -4.36
CA HIS A 67 4.80 2.15 -5.15
C HIS A 67 4.71 2.83 -6.52
N ARG A 68 5.86 2.98 -7.18
CA ARG A 68 5.96 3.58 -8.54
C ARG A 68 6.84 2.76 -9.49
N LEU A 69 7.18 1.54 -9.09
CA LEU A 69 8.04 0.63 -9.85
C LEU A 69 7.36 -0.73 -10.00
N PRO A 70 7.49 -1.40 -11.16
CA PRO A 70 7.07 -2.78 -11.33
C PRO A 70 7.78 -3.72 -10.32
N PRO A 71 7.15 -4.86 -9.95
CA PRO A 71 7.79 -5.83 -9.09
C PRO A 71 8.99 -6.49 -9.80
N VAL A 72 10.08 -6.66 -9.06
CA VAL A 72 11.21 -7.50 -9.49
C VAL A 72 10.87 -8.95 -9.24
N ILE A 73 11.04 -9.80 -10.26
CA ILE A 73 10.69 -11.21 -10.20
C ILE A 73 11.87 -12.00 -9.67
N PHE A 74 11.68 -12.71 -8.55
CA PHE A 74 12.65 -13.66 -8.00
C PHE A 74 12.21 -15.09 -8.32
N ASP A 75 12.64 -15.60 -9.48
CA ASP A 75 12.13 -16.86 -10.03
C ASP A 75 12.25 -18.07 -9.08
N ASP A 76 13.35 -18.17 -8.34
CA ASP A 76 13.53 -19.24 -7.35
C ASP A 76 12.51 -19.18 -6.22
N GLN A 77 12.17 -17.99 -5.75
CA GLN A 77 11.18 -17.82 -4.69
C GLN A 77 9.76 -18.04 -5.21
N VAL A 78 9.46 -17.56 -6.42
CA VAL A 78 8.16 -17.79 -7.06
C VAL A 78 7.91 -19.29 -7.23
N ARG A 79 8.92 -20.04 -7.71
CA ARG A 79 8.83 -21.51 -7.82
C ARG A 79 8.62 -22.21 -6.49
N ALA A 80 9.29 -21.75 -5.44
CA ALA A 80 9.31 -22.45 -4.15
C ALA A 80 8.12 -22.09 -3.25
N LYS A 81 7.58 -20.87 -3.35
CA LYS A 81 6.64 -20.32 -2.36
C LYS A 81 5.29 -19.87 -2.93
N CYS A 82 5.16 -19.71 -4.23
CA CYS A 82 3.97 -19.11 -4.83
C CYS A 82 3.12 -20.12 -5.59
N GLU A 83 1.80 -19.99 -5.46
CA GLU A 83 0.85 -20.63 -6.36
C GLU A 83 0.61 -19.73 -7.58
N ILE A 84 1.20 -20.08 -8.73
CA ILE A 84 1.22 -19.24 -9.94
C ILE A 84 -0.17 -18.76 -10.39
N PRO A 85 -1.22 -19.62 -10.44
CA PRO A 85 -2.57 -19.16 -10.77
C PRO A 85 -3.09 -18.03 -9.87
N ASN A 86 -2.84 -18.11 -8.56
CA ASN A 86 -3.28 -17.09 -7.60
C ASN A 86 -2.51 -15.79 -7.76
N VAL A 87 -1.19 -15.84 -8.00
CA VAL A 87 -0.38 -14.64 -8.27
C VAL A 87 -0.88 -13.92 -9.53
N ILE A 88 -1.24 -14.67 -10.58
CA ILE A 88 -1.80 -14.10 -11.80
C ILE A 88 -3.17 -13.46 -11.54
N ALA A 89 -4.06 -14.17 -10.83
CA ALA A 89 -5.41 -13.69 -10.50
C ALA A 89 -5.41 -12.47 -9.57
N ALA A 90 -4.40 -12.32 -8.72
CA ALA A 90 -4.23 -11.17 -7.84
C ALA A 90 -3.98 -9.86 -8.60
N CYS A 91 -3.63 -9.90 -9.89
CA CYS A 91 -3.34 -8.69 -10.67
C CYS A 91 -4.62 -8.05 -11.24
N PRO A 92 -5.05 -6.88 -10.74
CA PRO A 92 -6.31 -6.25 -11.20
C PRO A 92 -6.24 -5.76 -12.65
N SER A 93 -5.07 -5.34 -13.12
CA SER A 93 -4.88 -4.87 -14.50
C SER A 93 -4.55 -6.01 -15.48
N GLY A 94 -4.42 -7.25 -14.99
CA GLY A 94 -3.95 -8.37 -15.78
C GLY A 94 -2.60 -8.09 -16.44
N ALA A 95 -1.63 -7.56 -15.69
CA ALA A 95 -0.25 -7.35 -16.14
C ALA A 95 0.62 -8.61 -16.03
N ILE A 96 0.22 -9.57 -15.18
CA ILE A 96 1.00 -10.79 -14.92
C ILE A 96 0.57 -11.91 -15.89
N ARG A 97 1.55 -12.62 -16.45
CA ARG A 97 1.36 -13.77 -17.35
C ARG A 97 2.17 -14.97 -16.86
N PRO A 98 1.72 -16.20 -17.09
CA PRO A 98 2.53 -17.37 -16.79
C PRO A 98 3.74 -17.46 -17.73
N ASP A 99 4.87 -17.93 -17.21
CA ASP A 99 6.01 -18.40 -18.00
C ASP A 99 6.28 -19.88 -17.72
N PRO A 100 5.61 -20.80 -18.45
CA PRO A 100 5.71 -22.23 -18.21
C PRO A 100 7.13 -22.79 -18.39
N LYS A 101 7.95 -22.17 -19.25
CA LYS A 101 9.32 -22.66 -19.53
C LYS A 101 10.20 -22.56 -18.30
N ASN A 102 10.11 -21.42 -17.60
CA ASN A 102 10.89 -21.15 -16.39
C ASN A 102 10.12 -21.50 -15.10
N LYS A 103 8.90 -22.04 -15.23
CA LYS A 103 7.97 -22.34 -14.11
C LYS A 103 7.77 -21.12 -13.20
N THR A 104 7.61 -19.94 -13.79
CA THR A 104 7.52 -18.64 -13.08
C THR A 104 6.46 -17.74 -13.75
N VAL A 105 6.49 -16.44 -13.50
CA VAL A 105 5.63 -15.43 -14.11
C VAL A 105 6.45 -14.37 -14.87
N LYS A 106 5.78 -13.65 -15.76
CA LYS A 106 6.29 -12.41 -16.40
C LYS A 106 5.34 -11.26 -16.13
N VAL A 107 5.89 -10.06 -16.06
CA VAL A 107 5.13 -8.82 -15.81
C VAL A 107 5.22 -7.95 -17.06
N ASN A 108 4.07 -7.53 -17.58
CA ASN A 108 4.00 -6.44 -18.55
C ASN A 108 4.02 -5.10 -17.79
N GLU A 109 5.15 -4.40 -17.84
CA GLU A 109 5.35 -3.16 -17.10
C GLU A 109 4.39 -2.04 -17.54
N GLU A 110 4.07 -1.94 -18.83
CA GLU A 110 3.15 -0.92 -19.37
C GLU A 110 1.73 -1.04 -18.81
N ARG A 111 1.34 -2.25 -18.38
CA ARG A 111 0.02 -2.51 -17.76
C ARG A 111 0.07 -2.49 -16.24
N CYS A 112 1.25 -2.45 -15.62
CA CYS A 112 1.39 -2.50 -14.18
C CYS A 112 1.12 -1.13 -13.56
N MET A 113 0.27 -1.07 -12.54
CA MET A 113 0.00 0.15 -11.77
C MET A 113 0.59 0.11 -10.35
N TYR A 114 1.56 -0.79 -10.12
CA TYR A 114 2.36 -0.82 -8.88
C TYR A 114 1.55 -1.01 -7.59
N CYS A 115 0.38 -1.67 -7.66
CA CYS A 115 -0.50 -1.84 -6.51
C CYS A 115 0.05 -2.75 -5.39
N GLY A 116 1.08 -3.55 -5.67
CA GLY A 116 1.71 -4.45 -4.68
C GLY A 116 0.92 -5.72 -4.35
N ASN A 117 -0.29 -5.91 -4.87
CA ASN A 117 -1.15 -7.04 -4.49
C ASN A 117 -0.56 -8.42 -4.84
N CYS A 118 0.29 -8.52 -5.87
CA CYS A 118 0.96 -9.77 -6.22
C CYS A 118 2.11 -10.16 -5.27
N TYR A 119 2.51 -9.26 -4.35
CA TYR A 119 3.51 -9.52 -3.31
C TYR A 119 2.88 -9.81 -1.94
N THR A 120 1.62 -9.42 -1.74
CA THR A 120 0.86 -9.71 -0.51
C THR A 120 0.65 -11.20 -0.35
#